data_AF-A0A9E3NYY2-F1
#
_entry.id   AF-A0A9E3NYY2-F1
#
_cell.length_a   1.000
_cell.length_b   1.000
_cell.length_c   1.000
_cell.angle_alpha   90.00
_cell.angle_beta   90.00
_cell.angle_gamma   90.00
#
_symmetry.space_group_name_H-M   'P 1'
#
loop_
_entity.id
_entity.type
_entity.pdbx_description
1 polymer ?
#
loop_
_entity_poly.entity_id
_entity_poly.type
_entity_poly.pdbx_seq_one_letter_code
_entity_poly.pdbx_strand_id
1 'polypeptide(L)'
;MVSKLVGLVACALVLPLACTEHVVIRQKATPPDGPPQDESADGEKERVLLPRESPDRLVVDLGEVQAGVDVPFVVPEGALGFNVVMEGDARDFDQRRPYGVERIVDPNGKTVHARFTPVGGTTVTSTAVFDTIAAASVPQSEAVADLLPPGTWKVRFGVDKDPSATPKVKAKVRIQSSGDGAFHGGELELHIHVPIGLVVGGAKVDPSKAATNGKIAERVDLFFALTSQLLGIERGDVVFHAAPAKLAEIDEQELAEGFAVSSGARDGTRALHVLFTNRLLEQGDVVAAGISPGIPGAATVFGRGVSGIIIATFSSRDEDVLTMLHESGHFFGLNHTSELDGASFDPLADTPKCEAIAEADLDRCPDRSNVMFPAGAAGGAPTLSPTQKRIYRGSPIYTAFAADGKRHTAPVVEPPTLRRRFRTSDRPLSPVERELSLGYCGLTPLDPNGLVARHGDAIAQLRAAAGDVDLSPVIRGRARIALAKLGAGR
;
A
#
# COMPACT_ATOMS: atom_id res chain seq x y z
N MET A 1 -11.36 -47.61 -31.82
CA MET A 1 -10.79 -47.54 -33.18
C MET A 1 -10.64 -46.05 -33.53
N VAL A 2 -9.52 -45.39 -33.76
CA VAL A 2 -8.06 -45.66 -33.84
C VAL A 2 -7.42 -44.29 -33.52
N SER A 3 -6.79 -44.10 -32.35
CA SER A 3 -5.34 -43.97 -32.11
C SER A 3 -4.50 -43.15 -33.11
N LYS A 4 -3.99 -41.97 -32.68
CA LYS A 4 -2.67 -41.34 -32.96
C LYS A 4 -2.49 -40.26 -31.87
N LEU A 5 -1.51 -40.21 -30.95
CA LEU A 5 -0.10 -40.60 -30.85
C LEU A 5 0.85 -39.79 -31.76
N VAL A 6 1.29 -38.64 -31.24
CA VAL A 6 2.54 -37.90 -31.53
C VAL A 6 2.77 -37.05 -30.27
N GLY A 7 3.90 -36.95 -29.58
CA GLY A 7 5.28 -37.36 -29.80
C GLY A 7 6.13 -36.37 -28.99
N LEU A 8 6.78 -36.85 -27.93
CA LEU A 8 7.71 -36.11 -27.08
C LEU A 8 8.83 -35.47 -27.92
N VAL A 9 9.16 -34.21 -27.65
CA VAL A 9 10.52 -33.67 -27.85
C VAL A 9 10.92 -32.94 -26.57
N ALA A 10 11.84 -33.56 -25.83
CA ALA A 10 12.58 -32.93 -24.76
C ALA A 10 13.65 -32.02 -25.37
N CYS A 11 13.69 -30.75 -24.97
CA CYS A 11 14.84 -29.88 -25.20
C CYS A 11 15.23 -29.26 -23.86
N ALA A 12 16.24 -29.86 -23.23
CA ALA A 12 16.92 -29.33 -22.06
C ALA A 12 17.84 -28.18 -22.52
N LEU A 13 17.49 -26.96 -22.14
CA LEU A 13 18.38 -25.80 -22.19
C LEU A 13 18.49 -25.26 -20.77
N VAL A 14 19.50 -25.75 -20.06
CA VAL A 14 19.97 -25.17 -18.80
C VAL A 14 20.73 -23.91 -19.17
N LEU A 15 20.08 -22.75 -19.02
CA LEU A 15 20.76 -21.46 -18.99
C LEU A 15 21.29 -21.22 -17.57
N PRO A 16 22.53 -20.75 -17.40
CA PRO A 16 22.98 -20.30 -16.10
C PRO A 16 22.18 -19.05 -15.71
N LEU A 17 21.48 -19.10 -14.58
CA LEU A 17 21.07 -17.87 -13.88
C LEU A 17 22.36 -17.12 -13.53
N ALA A 18 22.68 -16.11 -14.34
CA ALA A 18 23.61 -15.08 -13.93
C ALA A 18 22.96 -14.38 -12.73
N CYS A 19 23.55 -14.55 -11.55
CA CYS A 19 23.25 -13.71 -10.40
C CYS A 19 23.54 -12.26 -10.81
N THR A 20 22.50 -11.49 -11.11
CA THR A 20 22.64 -10.03 -11.20
C THR A 20 23.02 -9.55 -9.81
N GLU A 21 24.25 -9.03 -9.67
CA GLU A 21 24.66 -8.31 -8.47
C GLU A 21 23.67 -7.16 -8.23
N HIS A 22 22.89 -7.26 -7.15
CA HIS A 22 22.05 -6.17 -6.71
C HIS A 22 22.97 -5.08 -6.16
N VAL A 23 23.13 -4.00 -6.92
CA VAL A 23 23.79 -2.79 -6.42
C VAL A 23 22.86 -2.15 -5.38
N VAL A 24 23.18 -2.35 -4.10
CA VAL A 24 22.47 -1.76 -2.97
C VAL A 24 23.18 -0.48 -2.57
N ILE A 25 22.51 0.67 -2.72
CA ILE A 25 23.03 1.97 -2.29
C ILE A 25 22.21 2.43 -1.09
N ARG A 26 22.88 2.70 0.02
CA ARG A 26 22.26 3.22 1.25
C ARG A 26 22.45 4.72 1.34
N GLN A 27 21.37 5.44 1.56
CA GLN A 27 21.41 6.86 1.91
C GLN A 27 20.96 7.01 3.37
N LYS A 28 21.90 7.42 4.22
CA LYS A 28 21.60 7.76 5.61
C LYS A 28 21.09 9.20 5.69
N ALA A 29 20.23 9.50 6.67
CA ALA A 29 19.77 10.87 6.91
C ALA A 29 20.97 11.80 7.16
N THR A 30 21.11 12.83 6.31
CA THR A 30 22.06 13.94 6.57
C THR A 30 21.38 14.90 7.55
N PRO A 31 22.02 15.25 8.67
CA PRO A 31 21.49 16.29 9.57
C PRO A 31 21.29 17.61 8.80
N PRO A 32 20.26 18.41 9.13
CA PRO A 32 20.09 19.73 8.52
C PRO A 32 21.29 20.62 8.84
N ASP A 33 21.76 21.36 7.83
CA ASP A 33 22.98 22.17 7.79
C ASP A 33 23.27 22.95 9.09
N GLY A 34 24.11 22.36 9.94
CA GLY A 34 24.84 23.10 10.96
C GLY A 34 26.07 23.76 10.32
N PRO A 35 26.58 24.88 10.87
CA PRO A 35 27.81 25.49 10.38
C PRO A 35 28.95 24.45 10.42
N PRO A 36 29.87 24.49 9.44
CA PRO A 36 30.94 23.50 9.33
C PRO A 36 31.73 23.47 10.63
N GLN A 37 31.64 22.36 11.36
CA GLN A 37 32.54 22.09 12.47
C GLN A 37 33.84 21.56 11.87
N ASP A 38 34.96 22.20 12.22
CA ASP A 38 36.31 21.72 11.91
C ASP A 38 36.48 20.31 12.54
N GLU A 39 36.33 19.27 11.72
CA GLU A 39 36.61 17.90 12.12
C GLU A 39 38.12 17.65 12.03
N SER A 40 38.76 17.68 13.20
CA SER A 40 40.08 17.10 13.41
C SER A 40 40.05 15.60 13.14
N ALA A 41 41.01 15.14 12.33
CA ALA A 41 41.24 13.74 12.00
C ALA A 41 41.53 12.90 13.27
N ASP A 42 40.52 12.16 13.74
CA ASP A 42 40.69 11.07 14.70
C ASP A 42 40.01 9.80 14.15
N GLY A 43 40.75 8.69 14.22
CA GLY A 43 40.60 7.49 13.40
C GLY A 43 39.21 6.82 13.36
N GLU A 44 38.88 6.31 12.18
CA GLU A 44 37.85 5.29 11.95
C GLU A 44 38.09 4.09 12.87
N LYS A 45 37.39 4.06 14.00
CA LYS A 45 37.17 2.81 14.72
C LYS A 45 36.10 2.03 13.99
N GLU A 46 36.54 0.96 13.33
CA GLU A 46 35.73 -0.13 12.81
C GLU A 46 34.67 -0.51 13.85
N ARG A 47 33.42 -0.13 13.56
CA ARG A 47 32.28 -0.37 14.44
C ARG A 47 31.92 -1.85 14.28
N VAL A 48 32.53 -2.70 15.12
CA VAL A 48 32.20 -4.12 15.23
C VAL A 48 30.70 -4.25 15.48
N LEU A 49 29.95 -4.65 14.45
CA LEU A 49 28.54 -4.99 14.53
C LEU A 49 28.42 -6.25 15.38
N LEU A 50 28.20 -6.08 16.69
CA LEU A 50 27.87 -7.19 17.57
C LEU A 50 26.59 -7.88 17.04
N PRO A 51 26.53 -9.22 17.05
CA PRO A 51 25.33 -9.95 16.64
C PRO A 51 24.11 -9.48 17.45
N ARG A 52 23.06 -9.00 16.76
CA ARG A 52 21.76 -8.71 17.38
C ARG A 52 21.07 -10.03 17.73
N GLU A 53 21.44 -10.67 18.83
CA GLU A 53 20.71 -11.80 19.39
C GLU A 53 19.80 -11.37 20.55
N SER A 54 18.54 -11.12 20.19
CA SER A 54 17.39 -11.62 20.95
C SER A 54 16.37 -12.04 19.90
N PRO A 55 15.73 -13.22 19.99
CA PRO A 55 14.53 -13.49 19.20
C PRO A 55 13.59 -12.30 19.39
N ASP A 56 13.09 -11.76 18.28
CA ASP A 56 12.23 -10.59 18.27
C ASP A 56 10.98 -10.92 19.11
N ARG A 57 10.97 -10.47 20.38
CA ARG A 57 9.92 -10.81 21.37
C ARG A 57 8.54 -10.34 20.93
N LEU A 58 8.48 -9.52 19.90
CA LEU A 58 7.27 -8.98 19.30
C LEU A 58 6.79 -9.81 18.09
N VAL A 59 7.41 -10.95 17.78
CA VAL A 59 6.94 -11.90 16.78
C VAL A 59 6.45 -13.17 17.46
N VAL A 60 5.19 -13.51 17.22
CA VAL A 60 4.58 -14.77 17.66
C VAL A 60 4.42 -15.67 16.44
N ASP A 61 5.15 -16.79 16.41
CA ASP A 61 4.96 -17.83 15.40
C ASP A 61 3.80 -18.74 15.81
N LEU A 62 2.73 -18.75 15.01
CA LEU A 62 1.57 -19.62 15.25
C LEU A 62 1.76 -21.00 14.61
N GLY A 63 2.82 -21.20 13.83
CA GLY A 63 3.10 -22.43 13.12
C GLY A 63 2.12 -22.72 11.99
N GLU A 64 1.93 -24.01 11.73
CA GLU A 64 0.90 -24.51 10.80
C GLU A 64 -0.44 -24.62 11.53
N VAL A 65 -1.43 -23.91 11.02
CA VAL A 65 -2.77 -23.78 11.60
C VAL A 65 -3.80 -24.36 10.64
N GLN A 66 -4.76 -25.08 11.20
CA GLN A 66 -5.93 -25.57 10.48
C GLN A 66 -6.96 -24.44 10.35
N ALA A 67 -7.37 -24.09 9.13
CA ALA A 67 -8.47 -23.13 8.93
C ALA A 67 -9.77 -23.61 9.63
N GLY A 68 -10.56 -22.66 10.12
CA GLY A 68 -11.75 -22.90 10.93
C GLY A 68 -11.50 -23.01 12.45
N VAL A 69 -10.23 -23.08 12.89
CA VAL A 69 -9.85 -23.19 14.31
C VAL A 69 -9.40 -21.84 14.87
N ASP A 70 -9.84 -21.52 16.10
CA ASP A 70 -9.33 -20.36 16.84
C ASP A 70 -7.94 -20.68 17.40
N VAL A 71 -6.95 -19.88 17.06
CA VAL A 71 -5.60 -19.96 17.60
C VAL A 71 -5.35 -18.82 18.57
N PRO A 72 -5.05 -19.12 19.84
CA PRO A 72 -4.73 -18.09 20.82
C PRO A 72 -3.30 -17.55 20.64
N PHE A 73 -3.11 -16.27 20.92
CA PHE A 73 -1.77 -15.65 21.07
C PHE A 73 -1.82 -14.54 22.12
N VAL A 74 -0.68 -14.20 22.69
CA VAL A 74 -0.59 -13.19 23.76
C VAL A 74 -0.12 -11.86 23.19
N VAL A 75 -0.87 -10.80 23.48
CA VAL A 75 -0.47 -9.41 23.24
C VAL A 75 -0.01 -8.81 24.58
N PRO A 76 1.22 -8.28 24.67
CA PRO A 76 1.75 -7.72 25.90
C PRO A 76 1.09 -6.38 26.24
N GLU A 77 1.23 -5.97 27.49
CA GLU A 77 0.93 -4.60 27.91
C GLU A 77 1.79 -3.60 27.12
N GLY A 78 1.20 -2.44 26.83
CA GLY A 78 1.86 -1.38 26.08
C GLY A 78 2.00 -1.63 24.57
N ALA A 79 1.25 -2.60 24.02
CA ALA A 79 1.14 -2.77 22.58
C ALA A 79 0.30 -1.64 21.95
N LEU A 80 0.74 -1.16 20.79
CA LEU A 80 0.04 -0.15 19.98
C LEU A 80 -0.88 -0.81 18.95
N GLY A 81 -0.48 -1.97 18.45
CA GLY A 81 -1.18 -2.71 17.41
C GLY A 81 -0.45 -4.01 17.07
N PHE A 82 -1.03 -4.79 16.17
CA PHE A 82 -0.38 -5.95 15.59
C PHE A 82 -0.86 -6.21 14.16
N ASN A 83 -0.06 -6.96 13.40
CA ASN A 83 -0.40 -7.46 12.07
C ASN A 83 -0.30 -8.99 12.11
N VAL A 84 -1.38 -9.64 11.73
CA VAL A 84 -1.44 -11.09 11.50
C VAL A 84 -1.21 -11.32 10.02
N VAL A 85 -0.28 -12.21 9.68
CA VAL A 85 -0.07 -12.67 8.31
C VAL A 85 -0.20 -14.17 8.26
N MET A 86 -0.85 -14.67 7.21
CA MET A 86 -0.89 -16.09 6.89
C MET A 86 -0.43 -16.35 5.45
N GLU A 87 0.17 -17.52 5.24
CA GLU A 87 0.61 -18.02 3.94
C GLU A 87 -0.03 -19.40 3.72
N GLY A 88 -0.84 -19.53 2.66
CA GLY A 88 -1.42 -20.80 2.21
C GLY A 88 -0.52 -21.56 1.24
N ASP A 89 -0.90 -22.80 0.90
CA ASP A 89 -0.25 -23.57 -0.16
C ASP A 89 -0.71 -23.06 -1.54
N ALA A 90 0.23 -22.84 -2.46
CA ALA A 90 -0.07 -22.39 -3.82
C ALA A 90 -0.97 -23.36 -4.60
N ARG A 91 -0.92 -24.66 -4.27
CA ARG A 91 -1.78 -25.69 -4.89
C ARG A 91 -3.24 -25.56 -4.47
N ASP A 92 -3.47 -24.96 -3.31
CA ASP A 92 -4.79 -24.78 -2.75
C ASP A 92 -5.37 -23.40 -3.10
N PHE A 93 -4.54 -22.46 -3.59
CA PHE A 93 -4.98 -21.09 -3.88
C PHE A 93 -5.99 -21.02 -5.03
N ASP A 94 -7.13 -20.38 -4.75
CA ASP A 94 -8.21 -20.13 -5.70
C ASP A 94 -8.68 -18.69 -5.53
N GLN A 95 -8.45 -17.82 -6.51
CA GLN A 95 -8.86 -16.41 -6.46
C GLN A 95 -10.38 -16.23 -6.29
N ARG A 96 -11.19 -17.23 -6.62
CA ARG A 96 -12.65 -17.17 -6.42
C ARG A 96 -13.06 -17.53 -4.99
N ARG A 97 -12.18 -18.18 -4.25
CA ARG A 97 -12.34 -18.63 -2.86
C ARG A 97 -11.03 -18.38 -2.10
N PRO A 98 -10.61 -17.11 -1.96
CA PRO A 98 -9.30 -16.81 -1.41
C PRO A 98 -9.25 -17.14 0.09
N TYR A 99 -8.08 -17.58 0.55
CA TYR A 99 -7.81 -17.74 1.97
C TYR A 99 -7.65 -16.37 2.65
N GLY A 100 -7.93 -16.31 3.94
CA GLY A 100 -7.80 -15.07 4.68
C GLY A 100 -7.87 -15.19 6.19
N VAL A 101 -7.69 -14.06 6.84
CA VAL A 101 -7.96 -13.91 8.28
C VAL A 101 -9.47 -13.72 8.44
N GLU A 102 -10.15 -14.77 8.87
CA GLU A 102 -11.62 -14.79 8.96
C GLU A 102 -12.13 -13.99 10.16
N ARG A 103 -11.47 -14.13 11.32
CA ARG A 103 -11.95 -13.56 12.58
C ARG A 103 -10.83 -13.24 13.56
N ILE A 104 -10.96 -12.13 14.27
CA ILE A 104 -10.11 -11.75 15.41
C ILE A 104 -10.99 -11.38 16.61
N VAL A 105 -10.66 -11.96 17.77
CA VAL A 105 -11.37 -11.75 19.04
C VAL A 105 -10.39 -11.25 20.09
N ASP A 106 -10.78 -10.21 20.81
CA ASP A 106 -10.01 -9.60 21.89
C ASP A 106 -10.03 -10.46 23.18
N PRO A 107 -9.22 -10.11 24.20
CA PRO A 107 -9.16 -10.83 25.47
C PRO A 107 -10.48 -10.85 26.26
N ASN A 108 -11.40 -9.93 25.98
CA ASN A 108 -12.72 -9.84 26.61
C ASN A 108 -13.79 -10.62 25.83
N GLY A 109 -13.43 -11.30 24.73
CA GLY A 109 -14.37 -12.03 23.88
C GLY A 109 -15.07 -11.15 22.84
N LYS A 110 -14.72 -9.87 22.71
CA LYS A 110 -15.27 -8.97 21.69
C LYS A 110 -14.64 -9.30 20.34
N THR A 111 -15.48 -9.53 19.33
CA THR A 111 -15.01 -9.68 17.96
C THR A 111 -14.70 -8.30 17.37
N VAL A 112 -13.50 -8.12 16.83
CA VAL A 112 -13.06 -6.84 16.21
C VAL A 112 -12.85 -6.95 14.70
N HIS A 113 -12.80 -8.18 14.20
CA HIS A 113 -12.68 -8.53 12.79
C HIS A 113 -13.46 -9.82 12.56
N ALA A 114 -14.29 -9.87 11.52
CA ALA A 114 -15.15 -11.01 11.22
C ALA A 114 -15.46 -11.10 9.73
N ARG A 115 -15.59 -12.32 9.22
CA ARG A 115 -15.90 -12.58 7.80
C ARG A 115 -14.94 -11.84 6.87
N PHE A 116 -13.64 -11.88 7.20
CA PHE A 116 -12.57 -11.26 6.40
C PHE A 116 -12.62 -9.72 6.34
N THR A 117 -13.40 -9.09 7.22
CA THR A 117 -13.66 -7.65 7.25
C THR A 117 -13.53 -7.10 8.69
N PRO A 118 -12.87 -5.95 8.91
CA PRO A 118 -12.90 -5.26 10.19
C PRO A 118 -14.34 -4.95 10.61
N VAL A 119 -14.69 -5.09 11.89
CA VAL A 119 -16.06 -4.79 12.35
C VAL A 119 -16.42 -3.34 12.03
N GLY A 120 -17.60 -3.16 11.42
CA GLY A 120 -18.06 -1.87 10.88
C GLY A 120 -17.79 -1.68 9.39
N GLY A 121 -16.92 -2.51 8.80
CA GLY A 121 -16.57 -2.45 7.38
C GLY A 121 -17.60 -3.16 6.51
N THR A 122 -17.66 -2.75 5.25
CA THR A 122 -18.59 -3.29 4.24
C THR A 122 -17.89 -4.14 3.18
N THR A 123 -16.58 -3.97 3.05
CA THR A 123 -15.75 -4.65 2.02
C THR A 123 -14.85 -5.71 2.67
N VAL A 124 -14.62 -6.81 1.95
CA VAL A 124 -13.63 -7.83 2.34
C VAL A 124 -12.23 -7.29 2.11
N THR A 125 -11.37 -7.34 3.14
CA THR A 125 -10.03 -6.72 3.07
C THR A 125 -8.89 -7.66 3.45
N SER A 126 -9.19 -8.73 4.18
CA SER A 126 -8.17 -9.63 4.77
C SER A 126 -8.08 -10.98 4.07
N THR A 127 -8.18 -10.97 2.74
CA THR A 127 -8.03 -12.16 1.89
C THR A 127 -6.79 -12.05 0.99
N ALA A 128 -6.32 -13.19 0.51
CA ALA A 128 -5.18 -13.26 -0.39
C ALA A 128 -5.65 -12.91 -1.82
N VAL A 129 -5.21 -11.76 -2.33
CA VAL A 129 -5.65 -11.24 -3.65
C VAL A 129 -4.67 -11.61 -4.77
N PHE A 130 -3.37 -11.32 -4.55
CA PHE A 130 -2.35 -11.44 -5.59
C PHE A 130 -1.50 -12.72 -5.50
N ASP A 131 -1.46 -13.36 -4.34
CA ASP A 131 -0.64 -14.53 -4.06
C ASP A 131 -1.29 -15.36 -2.94
N THR A 132 -0.57 -16.29 -2.32
CA THR A 132 -1.03 -17.15 -1.22
C THR A 132 -1.05 -16.47 0.14
N ILE A 133 -0.72 -15.18 0.21
CA ILE A 133 -0.54 -14.45 1.47
C ILE A 133 -1.73 -13.51 1.72
N ALA A 134 -2.27 -13.59 2.94
CA ALA A 134 -3.30 -12.67 3.44
C ALA A 134 -2.87 -12.03 4.76
N ALA A 135 -3.38 -10.84 5.05
CA ALA A 135 -3.07 -10.14 6.29
C ALA A 135 -4.30 -9.46 6.90
N ALA A 136 -4.24 -9.21 8.21
CA ALA A 136 -5.16 -8.37 8.96
C ALA A 136 -4.39 -7.59 10.02
N SER A 137 -4.83 -6.37 10.31
CA SER A 137 -4.19 -5.52 11.32
C SER A 137 -5.20 -5.18 12.41
N VAL A 138 -4.68 -4.92 13.61
CA VAL A 138 -5.45 -4.40 14.73
C VAL A 138 -4.66 -3.22 15.33
N PRO A 139 -5.26 -2.02 15.46
CA PRO A 139 -6.63 -1.69 15.08
C PRO A 139 -6.81 -1.52 13.56
N GLN A 140 -8.04 -1.77 13.09
CA GLN A 140 -8.53 -1.39 11.75
C GLN A 140 -9.96 -0.81 11.80
N SER A 141 -10.53 -0.66 12.99
CA SER A 141 -11.86 -0.10 13.21
C SER A 141 -12.03 0.41 14.64
N GLU A 142 -13.14 1.12 14.87
CA GLU A 142 -13.58 1.62 16.18
C GLU A 142 -13.96 0.49 17.16
N ALA A 143 -14.06 -0.76 16.69
CA ALA A 143 -14.35 -1.90 17.55
C ALA A 143 -13.22 -2.18 18.56
N VAL A 144 -12.02 -1.64 18.33
CA VAL A 144 -10.87 -1.81 19.21
C VAL A 144 -10.76 -0.60 20.14
N ALA A 145 -10.77 -0.84 21.46
CA ALA A 145 -10.59 0.21 22.46
C ALA A 145 -9.31 1.04 22.21
N ASP A 146 -9.29 2.33 22.57
CA ASP A 146 -8.19 3.27 22.27
C ASP A 146 -6.81 2.71 22.61
N LEU A 147 -6.68 2.12 23.80
CA LEU A 147 -5.54 1.30 24.19
C LEU A 147 -5.84 -0.15 23.87
N LEU A 148 -4.88 -0.82 23.23
CA LEU A 148 -5.03 -2.22 22.85
C LEU A 148 -5.04 -3.10 24.12
N PRO A 149 -6.12 -3.86 24.40
CA PRO A 149 -6.18 -4.69 25.59
C PRO A 149 -5.06 -5.75 25.61
N PRO A 150 -4.23 -5.82 26.66
CA PRO A 150 -3.27 -6.91 26.81
C PRO A 150 -3.99 -8.21 27.14
N GLY A 151 -3.33 -9.34 26.85
CA GLY A 151 -3.83 -10.67 27.19
C GLY A 151 -3.96 -11.57 25.98
N THR A 152 -4.82 -12.59 26.10
CA THR A 152 -4.96 -13.63 25.08
C THR A 152 -5.98 -13.22 24.02
N TRP A 153 -5.49 -12.92 22.83
CA TRP A 153 -6.27 -12.73 21.63
C TRP A 153 -6.49 -14.07 20.93
N LYS A 154 -7.51 -14.15 20.08
CA LYS A 154 -7.75 -15.32 19.22
C LYS A 154 -7.87 -14.88 17.77
N VAL A 155 -7.22 -15.62 16.88
CA VAL A 155 -7.39 -15.46 15.43
C VAL A 155 -7.90 -16.75 14.80
N ARG A 156 -8.75 -16.63 13.79
CA ARG A 156 -9.20 -17.73 12.94
C ARG A 156 -8.90 -17.41 11.49
N PHE A 157 -8.40 -18.40 10.76
CA PHE A 157 -8.21 -18.35 9.32
C PHE A 157 -9.32 -19.14 8.62
N GLY A 158 -9.66 -18.75 7.40
CA GLY A 158 -10.74 -19.36 6.65
C GLY A 158 -10.60 -19.18 5.15
N VAL A 159 -11.59 -19.67 4.42
CA VAL A 159 -11.71 -19.54 2.96
C VAL A 159 -12.95 -18.70 2.67
N ASP A 160 -12.78 -17.57 2.00
CA ASP A 160 -13.93 -16.75 1.63
C ASP A 160 -14.85 -17.53 0.69
N LYS A 161 -16.16 -17.42 0.93
CA LYS A 161 -17.24 -18.14 0.21
C LYS A 161 -17.21 -19.68 0.32
N ASP A 162 -16.35 -20.26 1.15
CA ASP A 162 -16.32 -21.70 1.42
C ASP A 162 -15.96 -22.01 2.88
N PRO A 163 -16.89 -21.80 3.83
CA PRO A 163 -16.63 -22.02 5.25
C PRO A 163 -16.40 -23.51 5.60
N SER A 164 -16.60 -24.43 4.64
CA SER A 164 -16.37 -25.86 4.83
C SER A 164 -14.92 -26.27 4.51
N ALA A 165 -14.21 -25.45 3.74
CA ALA A 165 -12.84 -25.71 3.37
C ALA A 165 -11.90 -25.49 4.56
N THR A 166 -11.02 -26.47 4.76
CA THR A 166 -10.09 -26.53 5.88
C THR A 166 -8.66 -26.71 5.36
N PRO A 167 -8.11 -25.74 4.59
CA PRO A 167 -6.70 -25.74 4.25
C PRO A 167 -5.84 -25.58 5.51
N LYS A 168 -4.57 -25.98 5.39
CA LYS A 168 -3.56 -25.62 6.38
C LYS A 168 -2.82 -24.37 5.93
N VAL A 169 -2.57 -23.46 6.87
CA VAL A 169 -1.88 -22.19 6.61
C VAL A 169 -0.73 -22.02 7.60
N LYS A 170 0.35 -21.37 7.19
CA LYS A 170 1.40 -20.92 8.13
C LYS A 170 1.07 -19.51 8.57
N ALA A 171 1.11 -19.24 9.87
CA ALA A 171 0.71 -17.92 10.37
C ALA A 171 1.69 -17.34 11.38
N LYS A 172 1.81 -16.02 11.37
CA LYS A 172 2.63 -15.23 12.31
C LYS A 172 1.89 -13.97 12.71
N VAL A 173 2.17 -13.51 13.92
CA VAL A 173 1.72 -12.21 14.42
C VAL A 173 2.94 -11.37 14.72
N ARG A 174 2.99 -10.12 14.23
CA ARG A 174 3.95 -9.13 14.70
C ARG A 174 3.26 -8.02 15.44
N ILE A 175 3.79 -7.69 16.60
CA ILE A 175 3.23 -6.72 17.53
C ILE A 175 4.07 -5.44 17.45
N GLN A 176 3.41 -4.30 17.41
CA GLN A 176 4.03 -3.00 17.59
C GLN A 176 3.85 -2.58 19.05
N SER A 177 4.91 -2.15 19.73
CA SER A 177 4.84 -1.74 21.14
C SER A 177 5.74 -0.55 21.41
N SER A 178 5.27 0.35 22.28
CA SER A 178 6.05 1.44 22.88
C SER A 178 6.47 1.16 24.33
N GLY A 179 6.02 0.03 24.90
CA GLY A 179 6.18 -0.34 26.30
C GLY A 179 5.08 0.19 27.23
N ASP A 180 4.47 1.34 26.93
CA ASP A 180 3.42 1.98 27.74
C ASP A 180 2.06 2.12 27.04
N GLY A 181 1.98 1.77 25.76
CA GLY A 181 0.77 1.82 24.95
C GLY A 181 0.47 3.20 24.37
N ALA A 182 1.31 4.21 24.63
CA ALA A 182 1.24 5.52 24.01
C ALA A 182 2.21 5.62 22.82
N PHE A 183 1.79 6.29 21.75
CA PHE A 183 2.67 6.53 20.62
C PHE A 183 3.60 7.71 20.88
N HIS A 184 4.92 7.50 20.78
CA HIS A 184 5.94 8.53 21.01
C HIS A 184 6.69 8.96 19.75
N GLY A 185 6.17 8.57 18.60
CA GLY A 185 6.85 8.68 17.32
C GLY A 185 7.32 7.32 16.82
N GLY A 186 7.86 7.29 15.61
CA GLY A 186 8.49 6.11 15.07
C GLY A 186 9.40 6.45 13.90
N GLU A 187 10.12 5.45 13.41
CA GLU A 187 11.04 5.56 12.29
C GLU A 187 10.68 4.51 11.24
N LEU A 188 10.39 4.98 10.02
CA LEU A 188 10.05 4.14 8.87
C LEU A 188 11.23 4.08 7.90
N GLU A 189 11.72 2.87 7.64
CA GLU A 189 12.67 2.62 6.57
C GLU A 189 11.94 2.44 5.24
N LEU A 190 12.58 2.84 4.14
CA LEU A 190 12.00 2.79 2.80
C LEU A 190 12.92 2.05 1.83
N HIS A 191 12.38 1.06 1.14
CA HIS A 191 13.09 0.37 0.05
C HIS A 191 12.46 0.76 -1.29
N ILE A 192 13.16 1.57 -2.09
CA ILE A 192 12.65 2.02 -3.40
C ILE A 192 13.24 1.15 -4.50
N HIS A 193 12.36 0.54 -5.29
CA HIS A 193 12.72 -0.23 -6.48
C HIS A 193 12.59 0.64 -7.72
N VAL A 194 13.68 0.76 -8.48
CA VAL A 194 13.83 1.68 -9.61
C VAL A 194 14.08 0.87 -10.88
N PRO A 195 13.08 0.70 -11.75
CA PRO A 195 13.24 -0.06 -12.98
C PRO A 195 14.10 0.68 -14.00
N ILE A 196 14.83 -0.08 -14.80
CA ILE A 196 15.54 0.46 -15.97
C ILE A 196 14.52 1.13 -16.90
N GLY A 197 14.74 2.40 -17.23
CA GLY A 197 13.82 3.16 -18.09
C GLY A 197 12.71 3.88 -17.34
N LEU A 198 12.72 3.88 -16.00
CA LEU A 198 11.87 4.76 -15.20
C LEU A 198 12.04 6.23 -15.60
N VAL A 199 10.94 6.97 -15.66
CA VAL A 199 10.87 8.40 -15.96
C VAL A 199 10.21 9.11 -14.79
N VAL A 200 10.96 9.95 -14.09
CA VAL A 200 10.49 10.71 -12.93
C VAL A 200 10.58 12.20 -13.24
N GLY A 201 9.48 12.94 -13.11
CA GLY A 201 9.49 14.38 -13.42
C GLY A 201 9.85 14.68 -14.88
N GLY A 202 9.57 13.75 -15.81
CA GLY A 202 9.89 13.87 -17.23
C GLY A 202 11.33 13.50 -17.61
N ALA A 203 12.18 13.10 -16.65
CA ALA A 203 13.56 12.68 -16.91
C ALA A 203 13.75 11.18 -16.66
N LYS A 204 14.50 10.51 -17.53
CA LYS A 204 14.91 9.11 -17.31
C LYS A 204 15.83 9.02 -16.09
N VAL A 205 15.60 8.03 -15.24
CA VAL A 205 16.43 7.74 -14.08
C VAL A 205 17.32 6.54 -14.37
N ASP A 206 18.61 6.68 -14.06
CA ASP A 206 19.56 5.56 -13.96
C ASP A 206 19.41 4.93 -12.58
N PRO A 207 19.00 3.64 -12.46
CA PRO A 207 18.84 2.98 -11.17
C PRO A 207 20.09 3.03 -10.29
N SER A 208 21.29 3.00 -10.89
CA SER A 208 22.56 3.08 -10.14
C SER A 208 22.83 4.45 -9.53
N LYS A 209 22.08 5.49 -9.95
CA LYS A 209 22.19 6.87 -9.45
C LYS A 209 20.94 7.32 -8.70
N ALA A 210 20.01 6.41 -8.41
CA ALA A 210 18.74 6.73 -7.79
C ALA A 210 18.89 7.48 -6.46
N ALA A 211 19.85 7.07 -5.61
CA ALA A 211 20.12 7.71 -4.32
C ALA A 211 20.55 9.17 -4.42
N THR A 212 21.15 9.57 -5.54
CA THR A 212 21.60 10.95 -5.79
C THR A 212 20.71 11.69 -6.79
N ASN A 213 19.61 11.07 -7.24
CA ASN A 213 18.71 11.69 -8.18
C ASN A 213 17.81 12.71 -7.48
N GLY A 214 17.97 13.99 -7.79
CA GLY A 214 17.21 15.07 -7.16
C GLY A 214 15.68 14.92 -7.26
N LYS A 215 15.15 14.34 -8.35
CA LYS A 215 13.70 14.16 -8.52
C LYS A 215 13.12 13.02 -7.68
N ILE A 216 13.91 11.99 -7.42
CA ILE A 216 13.55 10.95 -6.45
C ILE A 216 13.69 11.48 -5.03
N ALA A 217 14.80 12.15 -4.71
CA ALA A 217 15.02 12.76 -3.40
C ALA A 217 13.89 13.71 -3.01
N GLU A 218 13.48 14.61 -3.91
CA GLU A 218 12.34 15.53 -3.72
C GLU A 218 11.05 14.80 -3.29
N ARG A 219 10.76 13.60 -3.83
CA ARG A 219 9.56 12.81 -3.49
C ARG A 219 9.71 12.12 -2.13
N VAL A 220 10.86 11.53 -1.88
CA VAL A 220 11.17 10.86 -0.62
C VAL A 220 11.14 11.86 0.53
N ASP A 221 11.78 13.02 0.36
CA ASP A 221 11.84 14.07 1.36
C ASP A 221 10.44 14.60 1.69
N LEU A 222 9.62 14.86 0.65
CA LEU A 222 8.26 15.33 0.83
C LEU A 222 7.35 14.26 1.48
N PHE A 223 7.50 12.99 1.09
CA PHE A 223 6.77 11.88 1.73
C PHE A 223 7.08 11.83 3.23
N PHE A 224 8.36 11.87 3.61
CA PHE A 224 8.74 11.83 5.02
C PHE A 224 8.38 13.11 5.80
N ALA A 225 8.40 14.28 5.16
CA ALA A 225 7.90 15.50 5.77
C ALA A 225 6.42 15.34 6.18
N LEU A 226 5.61 14.75 5.30
CA LEU A 226 4.18 14.52 5.57
C LEU A 226 3.93 13.40 6.57
N THR A 227 4.68 12.29 6.54
CA THR A 227 4.53 11.22 7.55
C THR A 227 4.97 11.69 8.93
N SER A 228 6.07 12.46 9.02
CA SER A 228 6.51 13.05 10.30
C SER A 228 5.42 13.96 10.84
N GLN A 229 4.90 14.87 10.01
CA GLN A 229 3.91 15.82 10.44
C GLN A 229 2.54 15.21 10.78
N LEU A 230 2.00 14.36 9.90
CA LEU A 230 0.65 13.82 10.05
C LEU A 230 0.59 12.71 11.08
N LEU A 231 1.65 11.90 11.16
CA LEU A 231 1.67 10.63 11.90
C LEU A 231 2.65 10.65 13.07
N GLY A 232 3.69 11.48 13.05
CA GLY A 232 4.84 11.39 13.94
C GLY A 232 5.81 10.27 13.53
N ILE A 233 5.84 9.91 12.25
CA ILE A 233 6.72 8.86 11.72
C ILE A 233 7.84 9.52 10.93
N GLU A 234 9.03 9.46 11.51
CA GLU A 234 10.27 10.02 11.01
C GLU A 234 10.91 9.13 9.93
N ARG A 235 11.86 9.75 9.22
CA ARG A 235 12.67 9.09 8.20
C ARG A 235 13.70 8.14 8.80
N GLY A 236 13.58 6.87 8.45
CA GLY A 236 14.64 5.88 8.61
C GLY A 236 15.58 5.83 7.39
N ASP A 237 16.30 4.73 7.27
CA ASP A 237 17.18 4.50 6.12
C ASP A 237 16.37 4.36 4.83
N VAL A 238 16.88 4.96 3.74
CA VAL A 238 16.34 4.76 2.39
C VAL A 238 17.33 3.98 1.55
N VAL A 239 16.87 2.84 1.05
CA VAL A 239 17.66 1.90 0.26
C VAL A 239 17.08 1.83 -1.15
N PHE A 240 17.93 1.97 -2.15
CA PHE A 240 17.54 1.89 -3.55
C PHE A 240 17.97 0.57 -4.16
N HIS A 241 17.06 -0.02 -4.92
CA HIS A 241 17.24 -1.30 -5.62
C HIS A 241 17.00 -1.10 -7.10
N ALA A 242 17.91 -1.57 -7.94
CA ALA A 242 17.65 -1.65 -9.38
C ALA A 242 16.60 -2.73 -9.67
N ALA A 243 15.66 -2.43 -10.57
CA ALA A 243 14.64 -3.37 -11.02
C ALA A 243 14.68 -3.58 -12.55
N PRO A 244 14.17 -4.72 -13.05
CA PRO A 244 14.15 -5.00 -14.49
C PRO A 244 13.36 -3.96 -15.30
N ALA A 245 13.76 -3.74 -16.56
CA ALA A 245 13.12 -2.76 -17.45
C ALA A 245 11.63 -2.99 -17.68
N LYS A 246 11.20 -4.26 -17.66
CA LYS A 246 9.79 -4.62 -17.81
C LYS A 246 8.88 -4.11 -16.70
N LEU A 247 9.43 -3.72 -15.54
CA LEU A 247 8.64 -3.13 -14.45
C LEU A 247 8.47 -1.62 -14.59
N ALA A 248 9.07 -1.01 -15.62
CA ALA A 248 8.85 0.40 -15.94
C ALA A 248 7.44 0.66 -16.48
N GLU A 249 6.72 -0.35 -16.95
CA GLU A 249 5.28 -0.30 -17.26
C GLU A 249 4.69 -1.64 -16.83
N ILE A 250 3.60 -1.64 -16.06
CA ILE A 250 3.04 -2.87 -15.47
C ILE A 250 1.59 -2.96 -15.89
N ASP A 251 1.22 -4.04 -16.59
CA ASP A 251 -0.18 -4.38 -16.82
C ASP A 251 -0.79 -5.06 -15.58
N GLU A 252 -2.11 -5.04 -15.44
CA GLU A 252 -2.85 -5.72 -14.36
C GLU A 252 -2.39 -7.17 -14.16
N GLN A 253 -2.12 -7.89 -15.25
CA GLN A 253 -1.67 -9.30 -15.20
C GLN A 253 -0.25 -9.47 -14.62
N GLU A 254 0.53 -8.39 -14.57
CA GLU A 254 1.93 -8.37 -14.15
C GLU A 254 2.09 -7.81 -12.71
N LEU A 255 1.01 -7.41 -12.06
CA LEU A 255 1.03 -6.84 -10.70
C LEU A 255 1.71 -7.76 -9.67
N ALA A 256 1.43 -9.07 -9.74
CA ALA A 256 2.07 -10.04 -8.85
C ALA A 256 3.60 -10.04 -9.01
N GLU A 257 4.11 -9.87 -10.22
CA GLU A 257 5.54 -9.72 -10.47
C GLU A 257 6.06 -8.36 -9.99
N GLY A 258 5.29 -7.29 -10.19
CA GLY A 258 5.60 -5.97 -9.65
C GLY A 258 5.78 -6.00 -8.14
N PHE A 259 4.89 -6.65 -7.39
CA PHE A 259 5.05 -6.80 -5.95
C PHE A 259 6.18 -7.77 -5.57
N ALA A 260 6.52 -8.74 -6.41
CA ALA A 260 7.61 -9.69 -6.17
C ALA A 260 8.99 -9.02 -6.00
N VAL A 261 9.17 -7.74 -6.35
CA VAL A 261 10.42 -7.00 -6.09
C VAL A 261 10.77 -6.91 -4.60
N SER A 262 9.79 -6.94 -3.70
CA SER A 262 10.06 -7.01 -2.26
C SER A 262 10.65 -8.36 -1.81
N SER A 263 10.78 -9.34 -2.72
CA SER A 263 11.31 -10.66 -2.41
C SER A 263 12.82 -10.73 -2.15
N GLY A 264 13.58 -9.73 -2.62
CA GLY A 264 15.03 -9.69 -2.50
C GLY A 264 15.56 -9.33 -1.11
N ALA A 265 14.78 -8.63 -0.28
CA ALA A 265 15.21 -8.19 1.05
C ALA A 265 14.93 -9.28 2.10
N ARG A 266 15.96 -10.09 2.39
CA ARG A 266 15.89 -11.22 3.34
C ARG A 266 16.55 -10.94 4.70
N ASP A 267 17.06 -9.74 4.91
CA ASP A 267 17.73 -9.36 6.15
C ASP A 267 16.75 -9.13 7.33
N GLY A 268 15.44 -9.25 7.08
CA GLY A 268 14.40 -9.08 8.09
C GLY A 268 14.19 -7.60 8.47
N THR A 269 14.76 -6.68 7.69
CA THR A 269 14.62 -5.24 7.90
C THR A 269 13.17 -4.82 7.71
N ARG A 270 12.66 -4.06 8.69
CA ARG A 270 11.31 -3.48 8.67
C ARG A 270 11.31 -2.26 7.77
N ALA A 271 10.98 -2.45 6.50
CA ALA A 271 10.90 -1.38 5.53
C ALA A 271 9.61 -1.46 4.70
N LEU A 272 9.05 -0.30 4.37
CA LEU A 272 8.03 -0.21 3.33
C LEU A 272 8.74 -0.30 1.97
N HIS A 273 8.39 -1.31 1.18
CA HIS A 273 8.84 -1.38 -0.20
C HIS A 273 7.95 -0.54 -1.11
N VAL A 274 8.57 0.20 -2.03
CA VAL A 274 7.87 1.01 -3.02
C VAL A 274 8.48 0.75 -4.39
N LEU A 275 7.69 0.21 -5.32
CA LEU A 275 8.08 0.12 -6.73
C LEU A 275 7.61 1.37 -7.46
N PHE A 276 8.56 2.11 -8.02
CA PHE A 276 8.24 3.17 -8.98
C PHE A 276 8.09 2.55 -10.36
N THR A 277 7.01 2.88 -11.06
CA THR A 277 6.78 2.53 -12.46
C THR A 277 6.37 3.77 -13.25
N ASN A 278 6.41 3.74 -14.58
CA ASN A 278 5.89 4.85 -15.40
C ASN A 278 4.36 4.77 -15.49
N ARG A 279 3.79 3.56 -15.54
CA ARG A 279 2.38 3.32 -15.86
C ARG A 279 1.87 2.03 -15.25
N LEU A 280 0.65 2.10 -14.74
CA LEU A 280 -0.18 0.94 -14.41
C LEU A 280 -1.26 0.82 -15.49
N LEU A 281 -1.25 -0.29 -16.24
CA LEU A 281 -2.00 -0.47 -17.47
C LEU A 281 -3.14 -1.50 -17.30
N GLU A 282 -4.26 -1.26 -17.99
CA GLU A 282 -5.28 -2.26 -18.33
C GLU A 282 -5.51 -2.13 -19.84
N GLN A 283 -5.36 -3.22 -20.59
CA GLN A 283 -5.56 -3.22 -22.05
C GLN A 283 -4.67 -2.18 -22.79
N GLY A 284 -3.47 -1.91 -22.24
CA GLY A 284 -2.52 -0.92 -22.78
C GLY A 284 -2.82 0.54 -22.42
N ASP A 285 -3.83 0.80 -21.60
CA ASP A 285 -4.24 2.14 -21.17
C ASP A 285 -3.94 2.38 -19.68
N VAL A 286 -3.52 3.60 -19.33
CA VAL A 286 -3.21 3.95 -17.92
C VAL A 286 -4.50 4.02 -17.11
N VAL A 287 -4.60 3.21 -16.04
CA VAL A 287 -5.83 3.08 -15.25
C VAL A 287 -5.73 3.45 -13.78
N ALA A 288 -4.52 3.49 -13.24
CA ALA A 288 -4.28 3.77 -11.83
C ALA A 288 -2.98 4.55 -11.65
N ALA A 289 -2.92 5.34 -10.58
CA ALA A 289 -1.72 6.02 -10.12
C ALA A 289 -0.93 5.17 -9.12
N GLY A 290 -1.58 4.27 -8.39
CA GLY A 290 -0.94 3.42 -7.41
C GLY A 290 -1.81 2.22 -7.05
N ILE A 291 -1.19 1.25 -6.37
CA ILE A 291 -1.86 0.07 -5.85
C ILE A 291 -1.12 -0.52 -4.65
N SER A 292 -1.90 -0.93 -3.64
CA SER A 292 -1.48 -1.75 -2.51
C SER A 292 -1.88 -3.22 -2.71
N PRO A 293 -1.09 -4.19 -2.23
CA PRO A 293 -1.37 -5.62 -2.38
C PRO A 293 -2.51 -6.11 -1.47
N GLY A 294 -2.97 -5.28 -0.53
CA GLY A 294 -4.04 -5.60 0.40
C GLY A 294 -4.34 -4.47 1.39
N ILE A 295 -5.37 -4.68 2.22
CA ILE A 295 -5.81 -3.75 3.27
C ILE A 295 -5.98 -4.53 4.61
N PRO A 296 -4.90 -4.77 5.36
CA PRO A 296 -3.54 -4.27 5.18
C PRO A 296 -2.73 -5.13 4.21
N GLY A 297 -1.55 -4.64 3.84
CA GLY A 297 -0.52 -5.49 3.25
C GLY A 297 0.17 -6.39 4.27
N ALA A 298 1.02 -7.30 3.78
CA ALA A 298 1.77 -8.23 4.61
C ALA A 298 3.03 -7.57 5.22
N ALA A 299 2.82 -6.58 6.08
CA ALA A 299 3.84 -5.71 6.67
C ALA A 299 5.02 -6.42 7.38
N THR A 300 4.90 -7.72 7.61
CA THR A 300 5.79 -8.49 8.49
C THR A 300 6.48 -9.65 7.77
N VAL A 301 6.10 -9.88 6.50
CA VAL A 301 6.65 -10.96 5.69
C VAL A 301 7.57 -10.37 4.62
N PHE A 302 8.81 -10.10 5.02
CA PHE A 302 9.84 -9.61 4.12
C PHE A 302 10.25 -10.71 3.15
N GLY A 303 10.69 -10.33 1.96
CA GLY A 303 11.13 -11.33 0.99
C GLY A 303 9.98 -12.06 0.27
N ARG A 304 8.76 -11.51 0.29
CA ARG A 304 7.60 -12.01 -0.48
C ARG A 304 6.96 -10.94 -1.36
N GLY A 305 6.14 -11.36 -2.31
CA GLY A 305 5.53 -10.49 -3.33
C GLY A 305 4.26 -9.77 -2.91
N VAL A 306 4.15 -9.34 -1.64
CA VAL A 306 2.98 -8.59 -1.12
C VAL A 306 3.37 -7.61 0.00
N SER A 307 4.63 -7.16 0.01
CA SER A 307 5.24 -6.46 1.15
C SER A 307 5.62 -5.02 0.81
N GLY A 308 4.95 -4.44 -0.18
CA GLY A 308 5.15 -3.07 -0.61
C GLY A 308 4.01 -2.57 -1.48
N ILE A 309 4.11 -1.32 -1.90
CA ILE A 309 3.17 -0.64 -2.80
C ILE A 309 3.82 -0.43 -4.17
N ILE A 310 3.00 -0.28 -5.21
CA ILE A 310 3.44 0.13 -6.55
C ILE A 310 2.84 1.49 -6.84
N ILE A 311 3.64 2.43 -7.33
CA ILE A 311 3.14 3.74 -7.79
C ILE A 311 3.62 4.03 -9.21
N ALA A 312 2.74 4.61 -10.02
CA ALA A 312 3.09 5.27 -11.26
C ALA A 312 3.64 6.66 -10.96
N THR A 313 4.75 7.03 -11.60
CA THR A 313 5.39 8.33 -11.46
C THR A 313 4.94 9.28 -12.56
N PHE A 314 4.48 10.45 -12.18
CA PHE A 314 4.03 11.51 -13.07
C PHE A 314 5.05 12.66 -13.15
N SER A 315 4.70 13.71 -13.90
CA SER A 315 5.49 14.95 -13.91
C SER A 315 5.39 15.69 -12.57
N SER A 316 4.26 15.57 -11.88
CA SER A 316 3.99 16.22 -10.60
C SER A 316 4.54 15.40 -9.43
N ARG A 317 5.49 15.97 -8.69
CA ARG A 317 5.98 15.40 -7.42
C ARG A 317 4.84 15.25 -6.41
N ASP A 318 3.95 16.22 -6.33
CA ASP A 318 2.89 16.25 -5.32
C ASP A 318 1.87 15.13 -5.55
N GLU A 319 1.57 14.80 -6.81
CA GLU A 319 0.68 13.67 -7.16
C GLU A 319 1.30 12.33 -6.77
N ASP A 320 2.58 12.14 -7.06
CA ASP A 320 3.31 10.92 -6.72
C ASP A 320 3.33 10.71 -5.20
N VAL A 321 3.60 11.78 -4.43
CA VAL A 321 3.65 11.69 -2.96
C VAL A 321 2.27 11.49 -2.34
N LEU A 322 1.24 12.14 -2.86
CA LEU A 322 -0.15 11.88 -2.44
C LEU A 322 -0.53 10.41 -2.71
N THR A 323 -0.07 9.86 -3.83
CA THR A 323 -0.29 8.44 -4.15
C THR A 323 0.48 7.55 -3.20
N MET A 324 1.75 7.85 -2.90
CA MET A 324 2.54 7.11 -1.90
C MET A 324 1.84 7.09 -0.55
N LEU A 325 1.33 8.22 -0.06
CA LEU A 325 0.60 8.29 1.20
C LEU A 325 -0.69 7.49 1.18
N HIS A 326 -1.45 7.56 0.08
CA HIS A 326 -2.71 6.84 -0.09
C HIS A 326 -2.49 5.32 -0.09
N GLU A 327 -1.58 4.82 -0.93
CA GLU A 327 -1.29 3.39 -1.02
C GLU A 327 -0.62 2.87 0.27
N SER A 328 0.21 3.70 0.93
CA SER A 328 0.72 3.37 2.26
C SER A 328 -0.43 3.24 3.26
N GLY A 329 -1.48 4.06 3.17
CA GLY A 329 -2.65 3.94 4.03
C GLY A 329 -3.35 2.61 3.87
N HIS A 330 -3.59 2.18 2.64
CA HIS A 330 -4.08 0.83 2.36
C HIS A 330 -3.16 -0.23 2.94
N PHE A 331 -1.86 -0.14 2.68
CA PHE A 331 -0.88 -1.10 3.18
C PHE A 331 -0.88 -1.19 4.72
N PHE A 332 -1.11 -0.08 5.43
CA PHE A 332 -1.18 -0.02 6.89
C PHE A 332 -2.55 -0.45 7.44
N GLY A 333 -3.56 -0.59 6.57
CA GLY A 333 -4.86 -1.16 6.90
C GLY A 333 -6.04 -0.20 6.84
N LEU A 334 -5.90 0.97 6.21
CA LEU A 334 -6.99 1.91 5.99
C LEU A 334 -7.78 1.58 4.72
N ASN A 335 -9.10 1.74 4.81
CA ASN A 335 -10.02 1.67 3.67
C ASN A 335 -10.24 3.06 3.08
N HIS A 336 -10.87 3.14 1.93
CA HIS A 336 -11.37 4.43 1.45
C HIS A 336 -12.42 4.99 2.41
N THR A 337 -12.36 6.29 2.69
CA THR A 337 -13.36 6.96 3.55
C THR A 337 -14.78 6.81 2.98
N SER A 338 -14.90 6.95 1.66
CA SER A 338 -16.12 6.73 0.88
C SER A 338 -15.77 5.92 -0.36
N GLU A 339 -16.54 4.88 -0.69
CA GLU A 339 -16.35 4.10 -1.92
C GLU A 339 -17.22 4.62 -3.06
N LEU A 340 -16.90 4.24 -4.30
CA LEU A 340 -17.50 4.82 -5.50
C LEU A 340 -18.98 4.49 -5.68
N ASP A 341 -19.46 3.46 -5.00
CA ASP A 341 -20.88 3.10 -4.99
C ASP A 341 -21.72 4.08 -4.15
N GLY A 342 -21.09 4.99 -3.40
CA GLY A 342 -21.76 5.94 -2.50
C GLY A 342 -22.45 5.27 -1.30
N ALA A 343 -22.27 3.97 -1.12
CA ALA A 343 -22.96 3.15 -0.13
C ALA A 343 -22.00 2.43 0.81
N SER A 344 -20.77 2.17 0.35
CA SER A 344 -19.70 1.54 1.11
C SER A 344 -18.77 2.62 1.67
N PHE A 345 -18.36 2.44 2.92
CA PHE A 345 -17.54 3.39 3.68
C PHE A 345 -16.53 2.62 4.54
N ASP A 346 -15.48 3.31 4.98
CA ASP A 346 -14.57 2.76 5.98
C ASP A 346 -15.29 2.49 7.32
N PRO A 347 -14.73 1.63 8.19
CA PRO A 347 -15.35 1.27 9.47
C PRO A 347 -15.14 2.34 10.56
N LEU A 348 -14.85 3.58 10.20
CA LEU A 348 -14.43 4.62 11.13
C LEU A 348 -15.56 5.65 11.30
N ALA A 349 -15.83 6.05 12.54
CA ALA A 349 -16.96 6.96 12.82
C ALA A 349 -16.55 8.43 12.68
N ASP A 350 -15.25 8.72 12.76
CA ASP A 350 -14.67 10.07 12.71
C ASP A 350 -14.26 10.51 11.30
N THR A 351 -14.51 9.67 10.29
CA THR A 351 -14.33 9.98 8.87
C THR A 351 -15.66 10.44 8.27
N PRO A 352 -15.71 11.65 7.69
CA PRO A 352 -16.89 12.10 6.97
C PRO A 352 -17.21 11.17 5.79
N LYS A 353 -18.49 11.03 5.47
CA LYS A 353 -18.99 10.20 4.36
C LYS A 353 -19.45 11.08 3.19
N CYS A 354 -19.13 10.68 1.98
CA CYS A 354 -19.67 11.27 0.75
C CYS A 354 -20.65 10.29 0.09
N GLU A 355 -21.90 10.26 0.57
CA GLU A 355 -22.94 9.33 0.09
C GLU A 355 -23.27 9.52 -1.40
N ALA A 356 -23.10 10.75 -1.90
CA ALA A 356 -23.38 11.08 -3.29
C ALA A 356 -22.13 11.08 -4.17
N ILE A 357 -21.02 10.42 -3.81
CA ILE A 357 -19.73 10.57 -4.52
C ILE A 357 -19.82 10.33 -6.04
N ALA A 358 -20.69 9.43 -6.51
CA ALA A 358 -20.93 9.15 -7.93
C ALA A 358 -21.75 10.25 -8.65
N GLU A 359 -22.54 11.02 -7.91
CA GLU A 359 -23.43 12.08 -8.42
C GLU A 359 -22.91 13.49 -8.09
N ALA A 360 -22.03 13.59 -7.10
CA ALA A 360 -21.56 14.83 -6.52
C ALA A 360 -20.47 15.46 -7.37
N ASP A 361 -20.44 16.78 -7.29
CA ASP A 361 -19.21 17.49 -7.52
C ASP A 361 -18.21 17.07 -6.43
N LEU A 362 -17.03 16.56 -6.82
CA LEU A 362 -15.98 16.12 -5.88
C LEU A 362 -15.64 17.22 -4.88
N ASP A 363 -15.80 18.48 -5.28
CA ASP A 363 -15.59 19.65 -4.44
C ASP A 363 -16.57 19.76 -3.26
N ARG A 364 -17.70 19.03 -3.29
CA ARG A 364 -18.70 18.98 -2.23
C ARG A 364 -18.50 17.83 -1.25
N CYS A 365 -17.64 16.86 -1.56
CA CYS A 365 -17.37 15.75 -0.64
C CYS A 365 -16.61 16.28 0.61
N PRO A 366 -17.13 16.06 1.83
CA PRO A 366 -16.53 16.58 3.05
C PRO A 366 -15.18 15.92 3.39
N ASP A 367 -14.94 14.73 2.85
CA ASP A 367 -13.73 13.92 3.02
C ASP A 367 -12.72 14.06 1.87
N ARG A 368 -12.95 14.96 0.90
CA ARG A 368 -12.08 15.09 -0.29
C ARG A 368 -10.61 15.42 0.00
N SER A 369 -10.33 16.01 1.17
CA SER A 369 -8.96 16.30 1.63
C SER A 369 -8.33 15.15 2.41
N ASN A 370 -9.09 14.09 2.71
CA ASN A 370 -8.58 12.92 3.39
C ASN A 370 -7.63 12.17 2.47
N VAL A 371 -6.49 11.73 3.00
CA VAL A 371 -5.52 10.90 2.26
C VAL A 371 -6.18 9.66 1.67
N MET A 372 -7.16 9.08 2.37
CA MET A 372 -7.89 7.88 1.96
C MET A 372 -9.16 8.15 1.16
N PHE A 373 -9.43 9.37 0.72
CA PHE A 373 -10.45 9.58 -0.32
C PHE A 373 -10.04 8.82 -1.60
N PRO A 374 -10.93 8.16 -2.35
CA PRO A 374 -10.55 7.32 -3.50
C PRO A 374 -9.70 8.00 -4.57
N ALA A 375 -9.89 9.31 -4.73
CA ALA A 375 -9.10 10.10 -5.66
C ALA A 375 -7.75 10.59 -5.06
N GLY A 376 -7.42 10.25 -3.80
CA GLY A 376 -6.17 10.54 -3.08
C GLY A 376 -5.96 12.00 -2.69
N ALA A 377 -6.64 12.46 -1.62
CA ALA A 377 -6.65 13.86 -1.16
C ALA A 377 -6.79 14.88 -2.31
N ALA A 378 -7.93 14.83 -2.99
CA ALA A 378 -8.24 15.63 -4.17
C ALA A 378 -8.38 17.15 -3.91
N GLY A 379 -8.44 17.60 -2.66
CA GLY A 379 -8.56 19.03 -2.33
C GLY A 379 -7.87 19.44 -1.04
N GLY A 380 -7.27 20.64 -1.03
CA GLY A 380 -6.67 21.24 0.17
C GLY A 380 -5.42 20.52 0.69
N ALA A 381 -5.04 20.82 1.93
CA ALA A 381 -3.96 20.10 2.61
C ALA A 381 -4.41 18.67 2.95
N PRO A 382 -3.54 17.65 2.78
CA PRO A 382 -3.89 16.28 3.10
C PRO A 382 -4.20 16.11 4.58
N THR A 383 -5.25 15.36 4.90
CA THR A 383 -5.71 15.12 6.28
C THR A 383 -5.90 13.64 6.58
N LEU A 384 -5.89 13.31 7.87
CA LEU A 384 -6.25 12.00 8.42
C LEU A 384 -7.03 12.23 9.71
N SER A 385 -8.06 11.43 9.95
CA SER A 385 -8.82 11.44 11.20
C SER A 385 -7.97 10.92 12.37
N PRO A 386 -8.32 11.26 13.62
CA PRO A 386 -7.69 10.66 14.81
C PRO A 386 -7.62 9.13 14.77
N THR A 387 -8.71 8.44 14.42
CA THR A 387 -8.75 6.98 14.35
C THR A 387 -7.88 6.44 13.20
N GLN A 388 -7.84 7.10 12.04
CA GLN A 388 -6.92 6.73 10.96
C GLN A 388 -5.45 6.83 11.38
N LYS A 389 -5.07 7.91 12.08
CA LYS A 389 -3.71 8.07 12.63
C LYS A 389 -3.38 6.96 13.62
N ARG A 390 -4.34 6.53 14.43
CA ARG A 390 -4.16 5.42 15.37
C ARG A 390 -3.90 4.09 14.65
N ILE A 391 -4.63 3.81 13.56
CA ILE A 391 -4.41 2.62 12.73
C ILE A 391 -3.00 2.63 12.12
N TYR A 392 -2.59 3.76 11.53
CA TYR A 392 -1.21 3.95 11.07
C TYR A 392 -0.20 3.64 12.19
N ARG A 393 -0.45 4.19 13.38
CA ARG A 393 0.44 4.09 14.53
C ARG A 393 0.57 2.69 15.14
N GLY A 394 -0.41 1.82 14.86
CA GLY A 394 -0.41 0.42 15.28
C GLY A 394 0.35 -0.52 14.34
N SER A 395 0.77 -0.05 13.16
CA SER A 395 1.42 -0.89 12.16
C SER A 395 2.84 -1.30 12.58
N PRO A 396 3.21 -2.59 12.47
CA PRO A 396 4.55 -3.07 12.80
C PRO A 396 5.56 -2.97 11.63
N ILE A 397 5.20 -2.30 10.51
CA ILE A 397 6.10 -2.09 9.35
C ILE A 397 7.26 -1.16 9.65
N TYR A 398 7.17 -0.37 10.72
CA TYR A 398 8.17 0.60 11.14
C TYR A 398 8.47 0.42 12.63
N THR A 399 9.50 1.10 13.15
CA THR A 399 9.88 1.02 14.57
C THR A 399 9.24 2.14 15.38
N ALA A 400 8.34 1.84 16.31
CA ALA A 400 7.86 2.85 17.28
C ALA A 400 8.96 3.17 18.30
N PHE A 401 9.01 4.43 18.73
CA PHE A 401 9.88 4.84 19.82
C PHE A 401 9.31 4.40 21.16
N ALA A 402 10.19 3.91 22.04
CA ALA A 402 9.84 3.62 23.43
C ALA A 402 9.60 4.92 24.22
N ALA A 403 8.89 4.84 25.34
CA ALA A 403 8.57 5.99 26.20
C ALA A 403 9.80 6.77 26.71
N ASP A 404 10.92 6.08 26.91
CA ASP A 404 12.20 6.65 27.33
C ASP A 404 13.10 7.10 26.16
N GLY A 405 12.67 6.81 24.92
CA GLY A 405 13.39 7.19 23.71
C GLY A 405 13.49 8.70 23.56
N LYS A 406 14.68 9.20 23.23
CA LYS A 406 14.88 10.62 22.90
C LYS A 406 13.99 10.98 21.72
N ARG A 407 13.02 11.87 21.95
CA ARG A 407 12.17 12.42 20.87
C ARG A 407 13.03 13.30 19.98
N HIS A 408 13.13 12.95 18.71
CA HIS A 408 13.46 13.92 17.68
C HIS A 408 12.16 14.58 17.24
N THR A 409 11.77 15.66 17.91
CA THR A 409 10.72 16.52 17.38
C THR A 409 11.35 17.40 16.31
N ALA A 410 11.18 17.03 15.04
CA ALA A 410 11.36 18.00 13.97
C ALA A 410 10.43 19.20 14.26
N PRO A 411 10.84 20.43 13.92
CA PRO A 411 9.95 21.59 14.02
C PRO A 411 8.66 21.30 13.24
N VAL A 412 7.50 21.62 13.83
CA VAL A 412 6.23 21.53 13.13
C VAL A 412 6.21 22.64 12.07
N VAL A 413 6.49 22.27 10.82
CA VAL A 413 6.29 23.15 9.66
C VAL A 413 4.83 23.00 9.21
N GLU A 414 4.16 24.07 8.77
CA GLU A 414 2.84 23.92 8.15
C GLU A 414 2.91 22.93 6.97
N PRO A 415 1.91 22.04 6.82
CA PRO A 415 1.97 21.04 5.78
C PRO A 415 1.96 21.77 4.44
N PRO A 416 2.84 21.40 3.50
CA PRO A 416 2.73 21.95 2.17
C PRO A 416 1.34 21.59 1.63
N THR A 417 0.64 22.58 1.08
CA THR A 417 -0.58 22.32 0.33
C THR A 417 -0.19 21.57 -0.92
N LEU A 418 -0.53 20.28 -0.95
CA LEU A 418 -0.35 19.44 -2.13
C LEU A 418 -1.56 19.61 -3.03
N ARG A 419 -1.33 19.59 -4.34
CA ARG A 419 -2.42 19.64 -5.32
C ARG A 419 -2.32 18.45 -6.25
N ARG A 420 -3.32 17.57 -6.17
CA ARG A 420 -3.60 16.61 -7.22
C ARG A 420 -4.24 17.33 -8.40
N ARG A 421 -3.66 17.22 -9.60
CA ARG A 421 -4.20 17.85 -10.80
C ARG A 421 -4.74 16.77 -11.73
N PHE A 422 -6.06 16.64 -11.75
CA PHE A 422 -6.75 15.84 -12.76
C PHE A 422 -6.69 16.48 -14.15
N ARG A 423 -6.39 17.78 -14.20
CA ARG A 423 -6.30 18.59 -15.40
C ARG A 423 -5.20 19.64 -15.27
N THR A 424 -4.51 19.95 -16.37
CA THR A 424 -3.50 21.03 -16.43
C THR A 424 -4.12 22.43 -16.46
N SER A 425 -5.24 22.60 -17.17
CA SER A 425 -6.05 23.83 -17.21
C SER A 425 -7.04 23.93 -16.04
N ASP A 426 -7.52 25.14 -15.76
CA ASP A 426 -8.50 25.42 -14.67
C ASP A 426 -9.97 25.12 -15.08
N ARG A 427 -10.19 24.42 -16.20
CA ARG A 427 -11.53 24.00 -16.62
C ARG A 427 -12.07 22.98 -15.60
N PRO A 428 -13.31 23.13 -15.09
CA PRO A 428 -13.89 22.11 -14.23
C PRO A 428 -14.03 20.78 -14.98
N LEU A 429 -13.89 19.68 -14.24
CA LEU A 429 -14.14 18.35 -14.79
C LEU A 429 -15.62 18.22 -15.20
N SER A 430 -15.88 17.53 -16.30
CA SER A 430 -17.24 17.10 -16.64
C SER A 430 -17.76 16.07 -15.62
N PRO A 431 -19.08 15.79 -15.56
CA PRO A 431 -19.62 14.71 -14.70
C PRO A 431 -18.92 13.36 -14.91
N VAL A 432 -18.70 12.94 -16.16
CA VAL A 432 -17.98 11.70 -16.46
C VAL A 432 -16.51 11.79 -16.07
N GLU A 433 -15.83 12.90 -16.34
CA GLU A 433 -14.42 13.09 -15.96
C GLU A 433 -14.23 12.99 -14.43
N ARG A 434 -15.17 13.52 -13.63
CA ARG A 434 -15.18 13.38 -12.17
C ARG A 434 -15.27 11.92 -11.76
N GLU A 435 -16.23 11.17 -12.31
CA GLU A 435 -16.44 9.78 -11.93
C GLU A 435 -15.25 8.88 -12.37
N LEU A 436 -14.63 9.17 -13.52
CA LEU A 436 -13.40 8.49 -13.92
C LEU A 436 -12.23 8.79 -12.97
N SER A 437 -12.15 10.01 -12.43
CA SER A 437 -11.10 10.40 -11.47
C SER A 437 -11.24 9.77 -10.09
N LEU A 438 -12.38 9.15 -9.80
CA LEU A 438 -12.57 8.43 -8.55
C LEU A 438 -11.82 7.10 -8.50
N GLY A 439 -11.57 6.48 -9.65
CA GLY A 439 -10.69 5.31 -9.77
C GLY A 439 -9.25 5.69 -10.03
N TYR A 440 -8.78 6.83 -9.50
CA TYR A 440 -7.40 7.28 -9.71
C TYR A 440 -6.41 6.43 -8.92
N CYS A 441 -6.80 5.97 -7.72
CA CYS A 441 -6.04 5.01 -6.93
C CYS A 441 -6.67 3.62 -7.09
N GLY A 442 -5.86 2.61 -7.38
CA GLY A 442 -6.30 1.22 -7.54
C GLY A 442 -7.04 0.86 -8.84
N LEU A 443 -7.33 -0.44 -8.97
CA LEU A 443 -8.08 -1.01 -10.10
C LEU A 443 -9.58 -1.03 -9.80
N THR A 444 -10.15 0.11 -9.42
CA THR A 444 -11.59 0.16 -9.14
C THR A 444 -12.35 -0.22 -10.41
N PRO A 445 -13.23 -1.25 -10.35
CA PRO A 445 -13.96 -1.71 -11.51
C PRO A 445 -14.69 -0.57 -12.19
N LEU A 446 -14.48 -0.43 -13.49
CA LEU A 446 -15.18 0.54 -14.30
C LEU A 446 -16.53 -0.07 -14.72
N ASP A 447 -17.63 0.66 -14.50
CA ASP A 447 -18.97 0.32 -14.99
C ASP A 447 -19.42 1.33 -16.06
N PRO A 448 -19.05 1.12 -17.35
CA PRO A 448 -19.42 2.02 -18.44
C PRO A 448 -20.93 2.10 -18.69
N ASN A 449 -21.67 1.02 -18.41
CA ASN A 449 -23.12 1.02 -18.60
C ASN A 449 -23.79 1.87 -17.52
N GLY A 450 -23.34 1.76 -16.27
CA GLY A 450 -23.75 2.63 -15.18
C GLY A 450 -23.45 4.11 -15.46
N LEU A 451 -22.27 4.40 -16.02
CA LEU A 451 -21.91 5.76 -16.47
C LEU A 451 -22.92 6.31 -17.50
N VAL A 452 -23.28 5.52 -18.51
CA VAL A 452 -24.28 5.92 -19.53
C VAL A 452 -25.67 6.08 -18.93
N ALA A 453 -26.05 5.22 -17.97
CA ALA A 453 -27.34 5.31 -17.31
C ALA A 453 -27.46 6.56 -16.42
N ARG A 454 -26.38 6.96 -15.74
CA ARG A 454 -26.34 8.16 -14.90
C ARG A 454 -26.19 9.46 -15.69
N HIS A 455 -25.43 9.44 -16.79
CA HIS A 455 -25.11 10.64 -17.57
C HIS A 455 -25.58 10.49 -19.02
N GLY A 456 -26.64 11.19 -19.41
CA GLY A 456 -27.31 11.01 -20.71
C GLY A 456 -26.43 11.27 -21.95
N ASP A 457 -25.34 12.03 -21.82
CA ASP A 457 -24.35 12.31 -22.86
C ASP A 457 -22.99 11.62 -22.60
N ALA A 458 -22.95 10.58 -21.76
CA ALA A 458 -21.72 9.94 -21.30
C ALA A 458 -20.77 9.55 -22.44
N ILE A 459 -21.27 8.98 -23.53
CA ILE A 459 -20.43 8.55 -24.66
C ILE A 459 -19.70 9.74 -25.30
N ALA A 460 -20.37 10.89 -25.44
CA ALA A 460 -19.75 12.09 -25.97
C ALA A 460 -18.68 12.63 -25.01
N GLN A 461 -18.98 12.68 -23.71
CA GLN A 461 -18.01 13.09 -22.69
C GLN A 461 -16.82 12.14 -22.62
N LEU A 462 -17.02 10.82 -22.72
CA LEU A 462 -15.96 9.82 -22.75
C LEU A 462 -15.02 10.02 -23.96
N ARG A 463 -15.58 10.28 -25.15
CA ARG A 463 -14.77 10.58 -26.35
C ARG A 463 -13.96 11.86 -26.18
N ALA A 464 -14.57 12.91 -25.62
CA ALA A 464 -13.88 14.15 -25.32
C ALA A 464 -12.73 13.90 -24.32
N ALA A 465 -13.01 13.22 -23.21
CA ALA A 465 -12.03 12.91 -22.19
C ALA A 465 -10.87 12.07 -22.73
N ALA A 466 -11.14 11.02 -23.51
CA ALA A 466 -10.11 10.14 -24.09
C ALA A 466 -9.05 10.88 -24.94
N GLY A 467 -9.45 11.96 -25.61
CA GLY A 467 -8.58 12.78 -26.46
C GLY A 467 -8.02 14.04 -25.80
N ASP A 468 -8.49 14.41 -24.61
CA ASP A 468 -8.16 15.69 -23.97
C ASP A 468 -6.78 15.64 -23.30
N VAL A 469 -5.76 16.16 -23.98
CA VAL A 469 -4.37 16.19 -23.49
C VAL A 469 -4.19 16.99 -22.19
N ASP A 470 -5.16 17.83 -21.80
CA ASP A 470 -5.13 18.51 -20.51
C ASP A 470 -5.45 17.56 -19.36
N LEU A 471 -6.17 16.46 -19.60
CA LEU A 471 -6.53 15.48 -18.56
C LEU A 471 -5.37 14.55 -18.20
N SER A 472 -5.39 14.12 -16.93
CA SER A 472 -4.45 13.13 -16.43
C SER A 472 -4.47 11.87 -17.32
N PRO A 473 -3.31 11.20 -17.51
CA PRO A 473 -3.24 9.95 -18.26
C PRO A 473 -4.22 8.88 -17.75
N VAL A 474 -4.48 8.86 -16.44
CA VAL A 474 -5.42 7.92 -15.79
C VAL A 474 -6.85 8.15 -16.28
N ILE A 475 -7.35 9.39 -16.24
CA ILE A 475 -8.73 9.69 -16.69
C ILE A 475 -8.88 9.37 -18.17
N ARG A 476 -7.87 9.70 -18.98
CA ARG A 476 -7.88 9.39 -20.42
C ARG A 476 -7.90 7.90 -20.70
N GLY A 477 -7.05 7.12 -20.02
CA GLY A 477 -6.99 5.68 -20.20
C GLY A 477 -8.29 5.00 -19.77
N ARG A 478 -8.84 5.35 -18.60
CA ARG A 478 -10.14 4.86 -18.15
C ARG A 478 -11.27 5.23 -19.12
N ALA A 479 -11.26 6.43 -19.69
CA ALA A 479 -12.23 6.83 -20.71
C ALA A 479 -12.15 5.94 -21.97
N ARG A 480 -10.94 5.63 -22.44
CA ARG A 480 -10.72 4.73 -23.59
C ARG A 480 -11.20 3.30 -23.32
N ILE A 481 -10.92 2.78 -22.13
CA ILE A 481 -11.42 1.46 -21.70
C ILE A 481 -12.95 1.45 -21.62
N ALA A 482 -13.57 2.51 -21.08
CA ALA A 482 -15.02 2.63 -21.06
C ALA A 482 -15.61 2.56 -22.47
N LEU A 483 -15.06 3.34 -23.41
CA LEU A 483 -15.49 3.35 -24.81
C LEU A 483 -15.32 1.98 -25.47
N ALA A 484 -14.20 1.30 -25.21
CA ALA A 484 -13.96 -0.05 -25.73
C ALA A 484 -15.01 -1.04 -25.20
N LYS A 485 -15.29 -1.04 -23.90
CA LYS A 485 -16.31 -1.89 -23.25
C LYS A 485 -17.74 -1.59 -23.74
N LEU A 486 -18.03 -0.34 -24.13
CA LEU A 486 -19.31 0.06 -24.74
C LEU A 486 -19.41 -0.23 -26.25
N GLY A 487 -18.35 -0.72 -26.89
CA GLY A 487 -18.30 -0.87 -28.36
C GLY A 487 -18.31 0.48 -29.11
N ALA A 488 -17.93 1.57 -28.44
CA ALA A 488 -17.93 2.95 -28.95
C ALA A 488 -16.52 3.48 -29.27
N GLY A 489 -15.53 2.58 -29.36
CA GLY A 489 -14.10 2.90 -29.54
C GLY A 489 -13.67 3.38 -30.93
N ARG A 490 -14.61 3.75 -31.82
CA ARG A 490 -14.32 4.34 -33.13
C ARG A 490 -15.19 5.57 -33.39
#